data_AF-K1YAF2-F1
#
_entry.id   AF-K1YAF2-F1
#
_cell.length_a   1.000
_cell.length_b   1.000
_cell.length_c   1.000
_cell.angle_alpha   90.00
_cell.angle_beta   90.00
_cell.angle_gamma   90.00
#
_symmetry.space_group_name_H-M   'P 1'
#
loop_
_entity.id
_entity.type
_entity.pdbx_description
1 polymer ?
#
loop_
_entity_poly.entity_id
_entity_poly.type
_entity_poly.pdbx_seq_one_letter_code
_entity_poly.pdbx_strand_id
1 'polypeptide(L)' 'MKINCLSCGHSIELDETYSDYEGQVRCYVCSALLEVKLEESLVKYVKFLKLTRGAADETKS' A
#
# COMPACT_ATOMS: atom_id res chain seq x y z
N MET A 1 -1.29 -2.03 -12.84
CA MET A 1 -0.57 -0.74 -12.65
C MET A 1 0.44 -0.83 -11.51
N LYS A 2 1.32 0.16 -11.28
CA LYS A 2 2.31 0.11 -10.19
C LYS A 2 2.42 1.45 -9.46
N ILE A 3 2.56 1.41 -8.14
CA ILE A 3 2.82 2.59 -7.30
C ILE A 3 4.08 2.40 -6.49
N ASN A 4 4.78 3.48 -6.14
CA ASN A 4 5.94 3.39 -5.25
C ASN A 4 5.52 3.59 -3.81
N CYS A 5 6.08 2.78 -2.91
CA CYS A 5 5.92 2.96 -1.49
C CYS A 5 6.57 4.27 -1.05
N LEU A 6 5.79 5.17 -0.46
CA LEU A 6 6.29 6.45 0.04
C LEU A 6 7.24 6.32 1.24
N SER A 7 7.34 5.13 1.85
CA SER A 7 8.21 4.88 3.00
C SER A 7 9.56 4.26 2.63
N CYS A 8 9.61 3.29 1.71
CA CYS A 8 10.84 2.57 1.35
C CYS A 8 11.24 2.71 -0.12
N GLY A 9 10.42 3.34 -0.96
CA GLY A 9 10.67 3.51 -2.40
C GLY A 9 10.40 2.26 -3.25
N HIS A 10 10.07 1.12 -2.65
CA HIS A 10 9.80 -0.11 -3.40
C HIS A 10 8.51 -0.03 -4.22
N SER A 11 8.52 -0.57 -5.43
CA SER A 11 7.32 -0.61 -6.28
C SER A 11 6.35 -1.69 -5.81
N ILE A 12 5.08 -1.35 -5.74
CA ILE A 12 3.97 -2.23 -5.40
C ILE A 12 3.12 -2.37 -6.66
N GLU A 13 2.98 -3.59 -7.16
CA GLU A 13 2.11 -3.90 -8.30
C GLU A 13 0.66 -4.01 -7.83
N LEU A 14 -0.22 -3.23 -8.46
CA LEU A 14 -1.66 -3.26 -8.29
C LEU A 14 -2.24 -3.93 -9.53
N ASP A 15 -3.04 -4.97 -9.35
CA ASP A 15 -3.62 -5.75 -10.45
C ASP A 15 -4.51 -4.89 -11.37
N GLU A 16 -4.74 -5.34 -12.60
CA GLU A 16 -5.52 -4.57 -13.60
C GLU A 16 -7.02 -4.53 -13.30
N THR A 17 -7.47 -5.29 -12.31
CA THR A 17 -8.86 -5.28 -11.81
C THR A 17 -9.24 -4.02 -11.03
N TYR A 18 -8.28 -3.15 -10.70
CA TYR A 18 -8.50 -1.93 -9.92
C TYR A 18 -8.66 -0.68 -10.81
N SER A 19 -9.67 -0.65 -11.68
CA SER A 19 -9.98 0.54 -12.50
C SER A 19 -10.53 1.70 -11.68
N ASP A 20 -11.34 1.39 -10.65
CA ASP A 20 -11.86 2.32 -9.65
C ASP A 20 -11.72 1.68 -8.27
N TYR A 21 -10.75 2.15 -7.50
CA TYR A 21 -10.40 1.59 -6.20
C TYR A 21 -10.00 2.67 -5.21
N GLU A 22 -10.65 2.69 -4.07
CA GLU A 22 -10.28 3.52 -2.94
C GLU A 22 -10.07 2.61 -1.73
N GLY A 23 -8.84 2.59 -1.20
CA GLY A 23 -8.53 1.70 -0.10
C GLY A 23 -7.09 1.73 0.36
N GLN A 24 -6.78 0.82 1.28
CA GLN A 24 -5.46 0.71 1.90
C GLN A 24 -4.66 -0.43 1.28
N VAL A 25 -3.44 -0.11 0.87
CA VAL A 25 -2.45 -1.02 0.31
C VAL A 25 -1.29 -1.14 1.29
N ARG A 26 -0.93 -2.37 1.66
CA ARG A 26 0.24 -2.64 2.49
C ARG A 26 1.45 -2.92 1.60
N CYS A 27 2.54 -2.19 1.82
CA CYS A 27 3.83 -2.52 1.22
C CYS A 27 4.36 -3.83 1.81
N TYR A 28 4.58 -4.83 0.96
CA TYR A 28 5.09 -6.14 1.40
C TYR A 28 6.54 -6.11 1.88
N VAL A 29 7.31 -5.07 1.54
CA VAL A 29 8.73 -4.94 1.93
C VAL A 29 8.88 -4.33 3.32
N CYS A 30 8.34 -3.13 3.53
CA CYS A 30 8.50 -2.40 4.80
C CYS A 30 7.26 -2.44 5.70
N SER A 31 6.19 -3.11 5.26
CA SER A 31 4.90 -3.14 5.97
C SER A 31 4.29 -1.74 6.18
N ALA A 32 4.63 -0.76 5.36
CA ALA A 32 3.96 0.54 5.36
C ALA A 32 2.54 0.41 4.80
N LEU A 33 1.58 1.05 5.47
CA LEU A 33 0.19 1.16 5.04
C LEU A 33 0.01 2.48 4.28
N LEU A 34 -0.42 2.37 3.03
CA LEU A 34 -0.63 3.46 2.09
C LEU A 34 -2.11 3.50 1.73
N GLU A 35 -2.73 4.66 1.75
CA GLU A 35 -4.07 4.86 1.21
C GLU A 35 -3.94 5.31 -0.25
N VAL A 36 -4.67 4.64 -1.14
CA VAL A 36 -4.58 4.83 -2.58
C VAL A 36 -5.98 5.06 -3.12
N LYS A 37 -6.13 6.06 -4.00
CA LYS A 37 -7.32 6.25 -4.81
C LYS A 37 -6.99 6.16 -6.28
N LEU A 38 -7.69 5.27 -6.96
CA LEU A 38 -7.64 4.99 -8.38
C LEU A 38 -9.01 5.35 -8.96
N GLU A 39 -9.00 6.03 -10.10
CA GLU A 39 -10.19 6.38 -10.87
C GLU A 39 -9.79 6.37 -12.35
N GLU A 40 -10.54 5.66 -13.17
CA GLU A 40 -10.22 5.44 -14.59
C GLU A 40 -8.79 4.90 -14.84
N SER A 41 -8.32 3.99 -13.97
CA SER A 41 -6.96 3.42 -14.01
C SER A 41 -5.84 4.45 -13.80
N LEU A 42 -6.14 5.66 -13.32
CA LEU A 42 -5.19 6.69 -12.96
C LEU A 42 -5.09 6.84 -11.44
N VAL A 43 -3.87 7.01 -10.94
CA VAL A 43 -3.64 7.30 -9.52
C VAL A 43 -4.04 8.75 -9.25
N LYS A 44 -5.08 8.97 -8.45
CA LYS A 44 -5.48 10.32 -8.01
C LYS A 44 -4.64 10.79 -6.84
N TYR A 45 -4.43 9.92 -5.85
CA TYR A 45 -3.52 10.21 -4.75
C TYR A 45 -2.97 8.93 -4.12
N VAL A 46 -1.82 9.10 -3.46
CA VAL A 46 -1.23 8.12 -2.55
C VAL A 46 -0.88 8.85 -1.27
N LYS A 47 -1.37 8.35 -0.15
CA LYS A 47 -1.12 8.93 1.17
C LYS A 47 -0.46 7.90 2.07
N PHE A 48 0.66 8.27 2.67
CA PHE A 48 1.25 7.45 3.73
C PHE A 48 0.41 7.59 5.00
N LEU A 49 -0.09 6.47 5.51
CA LEU A 49 -0.85 6.45 6.75
C LEU A 49 0.08 6.16 7.94
N LYS A 50 0.70 4.98 7.94
CA LYS A 50 1.57 4.53 9.03
C LYS A 50 2.45 3.38 8.60
N LEU A 51 3.58 3.21 9.26
CA LEU A 51 4.30 1.95 9.26
C LEU A 51 3.60 1.00 10.21
N THR A 52 2.99 -0.07 9.67
CA THR A 52 2.76 -1.23 10.52
C THR A 52 4.13 -1.88 10.67
N ARG A 53 4.91 -1.45 11.69
CA ARG A 53 6.02 -2.27 12.15
C ARG A 53 5.44 -3.67 12.27
N GLY A 54 6.01 -4.63 11.54
CA GLY A 54 5.64 -6.03 11.72
C GLY A 54 5.60 -6.24 13.22
N ALA A 55 4.42 -6.54 13.75
CA ALA A 55 4.37 -7.13 15.08
C ALA A 55 5.23 -8.37 14.91
N ALA A 56 6.46 -8.29 15.39
CA ALA A 56 7.16 -9.47 15.82
C ALA A 56 6.15 -10.17 16.72
N ASP A 57 5.63 -11.28 16.21
CA ASP A 57 5.34 -12.45 17.01
C ASP A 57 5.01 -12.12 18.48
N GLU A 58 3.79 -11.64 18.76
CA GLU A 58 3.24 -11.84 20.10
C GLU A 58 2.65 -13.25 20.14
N THR A 59 3.54 -14.25 20.09
CA THR A 59 3.31 -15.49 20.83
C THR A 59 3.26 -15.10 22.30
N LYS A 60 2.07 -14.74 22.78
CA LYS A 60 1.80 -14.77 24.21
C LYS A 60 1.21 -16.14 24.54
N SER A 61 2.13 -16.96 25.03
CA SER A 61 1.95 -18.27 25.65
C SER A 61 0.96 -18.25 26.82
#